data_AF-A0A1G1Z796-F1
#
_entry.id   AF-A0A1G1Z796-F1
#
_cell.length_a   1.000
_cell.length_b   1.000
_cell.length_c   1.000
_cell.angle_alpha   90.00
_cell.angle_beta   90.00
_cell.angle_gamma   90.00
#
_symmetry.space_group_name_H-M   'P 1'
#
loop_
_entity.id
_entity.type
_entity.pdbx_description
1 polymer ?
#
loop_
_entity_poly.entity_id
_entity_poly.type
_entity_poly.pdbx_seq_one_letter_code
_entity_poly.pdbx_strand_id
1 'polypeptide(L)'
;MTGSEIRKRYLEFFKRHGHAVVPSARLMPENDPTTLFTGSGMQPLLPYLLGQPHPLGTRITDSQKSFRAQDIEEVGDNRHTTFFEMLGNWSLGDYFKKEQIPWIFEFVTKEVGLDPERLHITVFRGREDLGIPRDDEAVKLWQEVFKGAGIDAPAVDFAERDGMQDGRIFYYDEKKNWWSRAGVPENMPIGEPGGPDSEMFWDFGSELKLHENSQWKDEVCHVNCDCGRFMEIGNSVFMQFVKTEKGFEPLKNQNIDFGGGLERIAGALNDNPDMFLIDLFTPMREILEKLSGKKYGENPNETRAFRVVMDHLRAATFLIGDGAMPSNKDQGYFVRRLLRRAILFAHKLGITENFTESVAAAVVEKYKDAYSELEERKEKIFSEMTVEEERFRTTLVEGLKAFEKVAEGKKPGDELPSKQVFDLHQSYGFPFEMTVELSDSMGTTVSRSAFQKEMEKHQEISRQGLTQKFKGGLADSSEETTRLHTAHHLLLKALQIVLGAHVKQRGSNITAERLRIDFS
;
A
#
# COMPACT_ATOMS: atom_id res chain seq x y z
N MET A 1 20.80 -8.50 -13.04
CA MET A 1 20.96 -7.50 -11.95
C MET A 1 19.94 -7.85 -10.88
N THR A 2 20.30 -7.74 -9.62
CA THR A 2 19.38 -7.95 -8.49
C THR A 2 18.58 -6.68 -8.17
N GLY A 3 17.43 -6.80 -7.52
CA GLY A 3 16.66 -5.64 -7.04
C GLY A 3 17.50 -4.73 -6.12
N SER A 4 18.34 -5.32 -5.27
CA SER A 4 19.27 -4.55 -4.42
C SER A 4 20.30 -3.76 -5.24
N GLU A 5 20.80 -4.31 -6.35
CA GLU A 5 21.69 -3.61 -7.28
C GLU A 5 20.95 -2.49 -8.04
N ILE A 6 19.71 -2.72 -8.50
CA ILE A 6 18.89 -1.70 -9.18
C ILE A 6 18.68 -0.51 -8.24
N ARG A 7 18.25 -0.76 -6.99
CA ARG A 7 18.09 0.28 -5.96
C ARG A 7 19.36 1.09 -5.76
N LYS A 8 20.49 0.41 -5.57
CA LYS A 8 21.78 1.07 -5.36
C LYS A 8 22.18 1.94 -6.55
N ARG A 9 22.05 1.41 -7.77
CA ARG A 9 22.36 2.15 -9.00
C ARG A 9 21.47 3.38 -9.17
N TYR A 10 20.19 3.28 -8.83
CA TYR A 10 19.25 4.40 -8.88
C TYR A 10 19.70 5.55 -7.98
N LEU A 11 19.95 5.24 -6.70
CA LEU A 11 20.41 6.23 -5.72
C LEU A 11 21.76 6.85 -6.13
N GLU A 12 22.69 6.04 -6.62
CA GLU A 12 23.98 6.51 -7.11
C GLU A 12 23.86 7.36 -8.38
N PHE A 13 22.96 7.01 -9.30
CA PHE A 13 22.68 7.75 -10.51
C PHE A 13 22.15 9.15 -10.19
N PHE A 14 21.12 9.26 -9.34
CA PHE A 14 20.58 10.56 -8.97
C PHE A 14 21.52 11.38 -8.08
N LYS A 15 22.34 10.72 -7.25
CA LYS A 15 23.44 11.38 -6.53
C LYS A 15 24.45 12.02 -7.47
N ARG A 16 24.82 11.36 -8.59
CA ARG A 16 25.67 11.95 -9.64
C ARG A 16 25.01 13.17 -10.31
N HIS A 17 23.68 13.20 -10.35
CA HIS A 17 22.87 14.33 -10.84
C HIS A 17 22.57 15.40 -9.76
N GLY A 18 23.30 15.36 -8.64
CA GLY A 18 23.23 16.39 -7.59
C GLY A 18 22.06 16.22 -6.61
N HIS A 19 21.40 15.06 -6.58
CA HIS A 19 20.36 14.79 -5.59
C HIS A 19 20.99 14.36 -4.27
N ALA A 20 20.49 14.89 -3.15
CA ALA A 20 20.80 14.35 -1.84
C ALA A 20 20.01 13.04 -1.64
N VAL A 21 20.72 11.97 -1.30
CA VAL A 21 20.07 10.70 -0.93
C VAL A 21 19.49 10.85 0.47
N VAL A 22 18.18 10.64 0.60
CA VAL A 22 17.46 10.71 1.87
C VAL A 22 16.98 9.31 2.30
N PRO A 23 16.89 9.03 3.60
CA PRO A 23 16.34 7.74 4.05
C PRO A 23 14.85 7.67 3.74
N SER A 24 14.35 6.47 3.46
CA SER A 24 12.91 6.20 3.39
C SER A 24 12.21 6.68 4.65
N ALA A 25 11.06 7.33 4.50
CA ALA A 25 10.17 7.57 5.63
C ALA A 25 9.62 6.23 6.16
N ARG A 26 9.10 6.27 7.39
CA ARG A 26 8.41 5.12 8.01
C ARG A 26 7.11 4.82 7.26
N LEU A 27 6.74 3.54 7.24
CA LEU A 27 5.43 3.07 6.77
C LEU A 27 4.28 3.61 7.61
N MET A 28 4.54 3.98 8.86
CA MET A 28 3.56 4.66 9.72
C MET A 28 3.90 6.15 9.80
N PRO A 29 3.05 7.04 9.28
CA PRO A 29 3.26 8.49 9.39
C PRO A 29 3.28 8.93 10.86
N GLU A 30 4.30 9.69 11.28
CA GLU A 30 4.41 10.14 12.68
C GLU A 30 3.46 11.30 13.02
N ASN A 31 3.03 12.09 12.02
CA ASN A 31 2.29 13.35 12.21
C ASN A 31 1.08 13.50 11.27
N ASP A 32 0.57 12.41 10.71
CA ASP A 32 -0.62 12.42 9.86
C ASP A 32 -1.71 11.50 10.45
N PRO A 33 -2.76 12.05 11.10
CA PRO A 33 -3.84 11.27 11.67
C PRO A 33 -4.84 10.75 10.61
N THR A 34 -4.71 11.18 9.35
CA THR A 34 -5.62 10.81 8.26
C THR A 34 -5.12 9.65 7.42
N THR A 35 -3.80 9.44 7.40
CA THR A 35 -3.16 8.39 6.61
C THR A 35 -2.69 7.25 7.51
N LEU A 36 -3.19 6.04 7.27
CA LEU A 36 -2.83 4.88 8.08
C LEU A 36 -1.42 4.35 7.77
N PHE A 37 -1.05 4.36 6.49
CA PHE A 37 0.24 3.90 5.99
C PHE A 37 0.77 4.78 4.86
N THR A 38 2.09 4.92 4.79
CA THR A 38 2.78 5.55 3.66
C THR A 38 2.70 4.64 2.43
N GLY A 39 2.02 5.11 1.37
CA GLY A 39 1.76 4.37 0.14
C GLY A 39 2.52 4.87 -1.09
N SER A 40 3.31 5.95 -0.96
CA SER A 40 4.18 6.51 -1.99
C SER A 40 5.31 7.38 -1.41
N GLY A 41 6.37 7.59 -2.20
CA GLY A 41 7.50 8.46 -1.86
C GLY A 41 7.14 9.93 -1.65
N MET A 42 6.09 10.40 -2.34
CA MET A 42 5.72 11.81 -2.30
C MET A 42 5.00 12.23 -1.01
N GLN A 43 4.33 11.29 -0.33
CA GLN A 43 3.54 11.58 0.87
C GLN A 43 4.35 12.29 1.98
N PRO A 44 5.53 11.78 2.40
CA PRO A 44 6.38 12.50 3.36
C PRO A 44 6.94 13.81 2.83
N LEU A 45 6.89 14.03 1.50
CA LEU A 45 7.47 15.20 0.84
C LEU A 45 6.47 16.31 0.51
N LEU A 46 5.18 16.07 0.78
CA LEU A 46 4.10 17.01 0.48
C LEU A 46 4.36 18.45 0.98
N PRO A 47 4.85 18.69 2.23
CA PRO A 47 5.13 20.05 2.68
C PRO A 47 6.14 20.78 1.79
N TYR A 48 7.12 20.07 1.25
CA TYR A 48 8.18 20.64 0.41
C TYR A 48 7.71 20.88 -1.02
N LEU A 49 6.89 19.97 -1.57
CA LEU A 49 6.21 20.17 -2.85
C LEU A 49 5.26 21.39 -2.81
N LEU A 50 4.73 21.73 -1.64
CA LEU A 50 3.93 22.94 -1.38
C LEU A 50 4.78 24.20 -1.14
N GLY A 51 6.11 24.11 -1.25
CA GLY A 51 7.03 25.25 -1.22
C GLY A 51 7.78 25.43 0.10
N GLN A 52 7.65 24.53 1.08
CA GLN A 52 8.59 24.54 2.22
C GLN A 52 10.00 24.13 1.76
N PRO A 53 11.07 24.76 2.25
CA PRO A 53 12.43 24.35 1.91
C PRO A 53 12.75 23.00 2.57
N HIS A 54 13.30 22.07 1.80
CA HIS A 54 13.82 20.82 2.34
C HIS A 54 15.25 21.01 2.89
N PRO A 55 15.58 20.47 4.09
CA PRO A 55 16.86 20.74 4.76
C PRO A 55 18.10 20.26 3.98
N LEU A 56 17.93 19.30 3.07
CA LEU A 56 19.02 18.73 2.26
C LEU A 56 19.12 19.32 0.85
N GLY A 57 18.36 20.37 0.54
CA GLY A 57 18.42 21.09 -0.73
C GLY A 57 17.18 20.88 -1.61
N THR A 58 17.27 21.33 -2.87
CA THR A 58 16.16 21.36 -3.83
C THR A 58 16.03 20.10 -4.68
N ARG A 59 16.98 19.16 -4.55
CA ARG A 59 17.01 17.89 -5.29
C ARG A 59 17.24 16.75 -4.32
N ILE A 60 16.32 15.80 -4.25
CA ILE A 60 16.39 14.66 -3.32
C ILE A 60 16.00 13.36 -4.01
N THR A 61 16.51 12.24 -3.50
CA THR A 61 16.21 10.90 -4.02
C THR A 61 16.19 9.87 -2.90
N ASP A 62 15.35 8.86 -3.01
CA ASP A 62 15.27 7.75 -2.06
C ASP A 62 14.80 6.42 -2.69
N SER A 63 14.61 5.42 -1.82
CA SER A 63 13.84 4.21 -2.09
C SER A 63 12.81 4.07 -0.97
N GLN A 64 11.62 4.65 -1.18
CA GLN A 64 10.56 4.68 -0.18
C GLN A 64 9.89 3.31 -0.04
N LYS A 65 9.92 2.78 1.19
CA LYS A 65 9.05 1.68 1.63
C LYS A 65 7.59 2.11 1.52
N SER A 66 6.79 1.41 0.73
CA SER A 66 5.38 1.75 0.51
C SER A 66 4.48 0.58 0.87
N PHE A 67 3.33 0.88 1.50
CA PHE A 67 2.30 -0.10 1.81
C PHE A 67 0.94 0.36 1.28
N ARG A 68 0.32 -0.45 0.42
CA ARG A 68 -1.02 -0.23 -0.12
C ARG A 68 -1.99 -1.28 0.40
N ALA A 69 -2.84 -0.84 1.33
CA ALA A 69 -3.88 -1.68 1.92
C ALA A 69 -5.00 -2.06 0.94
N GLN A 70 -5.16 -1.28 -0.14
CA GLN A 70 -6.20 -1.47 -1.15
C GLN A 70 -5.91 -2.70 -2.01
N ASP A 71 -4.63 -2.97 -2.28
CA ASP A 71 -4.17 -4.04 -3.17
C ASP A 71 -4.18 -5.42 -2.46
N ILE A 72 -4.51 -5.49 -1.17
CA ILE A 72 -4.51 -6.72 -0.36
C ILE A 72 -5.35 -7.84 -0.99
N GLU A 73 -6.46 -7.51 -1.66
CA GLU A 73 -7.34 -8.51 -2.28
C GLU A 73 -6.88 -8.94 -3.68
N GLU A 74 -6.07 -8.13 -4.35
CA GLU A 74 -5.52 -8.42 -5.67
C GLU A 74 -4.26 -9.28 -5.58
N VAL A 75 -3.56 -9.23 -4.43
CA VAL A 75 -2.39 -10.06 -4.17
C VAL A 75 -2.71 -11.54 -4.38
N GLY A 76 -1.85 -12.19 -5.15
CA GLY A 76 -2.03 -13.55 -5.65
C GLY A 76 -2.06 -13.60 -7.18
N ASP A 77 -2.34 -12.46 -7.83
CA ASP A 77 -2.01 -12.26 -9.23
C ASP A 77 -0.49 -12.10 -9.45
N ASN A 78 -0.05 -11.84 -10.68
CA ASN A 78 1.37 -11.82 -11.03
C ASN A 78 2.06 -10.45 -10.81
N ARG A 79 1.36 -9.40 -10.38
CA ARG A 79 1.88 -8.01 -10.44
C ARG A 79 1.46 -7.09 -9.28
N HIS A 80 0.56 -7.50 -8.40
CA HIS A 80 0.16 -6.70 -7.24
C HIS A 80 0.79 -7.22 -5.95
N THR A 81 1.26 -6.27 -5.13
CA THR A 81 1.92 -6.52 -3.84
C THR A 81 1.45 -5.49 -2.83
N THR A 82 1.29 -5.89 -1.57
CA THR A 82 0.88 -4.97 -0.50
C THR A 82 2.01 -4.05 -0.06
N PHE A 83 3.22 -4.60 0.07
CA PHE A 83 4.45 -3.85 0.29
C PHE A 83 5.26 -3.81 -1.00
N PHE A 84 5.85 -2.67 -1.31
CA PHE A 84 6.80 -2.52 -2.42
C PHE A 84 7.71 -1.33 -2.15
N GLU A 85 8.75 -1.19 -2.97
CA GLU A 85 9.62 -0.02 -2.93
C GLU A 85 9.35 0.90 -4.11
N MET A 86 9.21 2.18 -3.79
CA MET A 86 9.09 3.24 -4.77
C MET A 86 10.42 3.99 -4.83
N LEU A 87 11.17 3.80 -5.91
CA LEU A 87 12.35 4.60 -6.23
C LEU A 87 11.89 6.01 -6.59
N GLY A 88 12.39 7.00 -5.84
CA GLY A 88 11.92 8.37 -5.96
C GLY A 88 13.02 9.37 -6.27
N ASN A 89 12.72 10.34 -7.14
CA ASN A 89 13.52 11.55 -7.29
C ASN A 89 12.61 12.77 -7.38
N TRP A 90 13.03 13.85 -6.74
CA TRP A 90 12.25 15.07 -6.65
C TRP A 90 13.06 16.29 -7.02
N SER A 91 12.42 17.15 -7.81
CA SER A 91 12.84 18.54 -8.04
C SER A 91 11.90 19.44 -7.27
N LEU A 92 12.43 20.20 -6.31
CA LEU A 92 11.68 21.14 -5.49
C LEU A 92 11.95 22.56 -6.00
N GLY A 93 11.34 22.91 -7.14
CA GLY A 93 11.53 24.20 -7.80
C GLY A 93 12.89 24.38 -8.49
N ASP A 94 13.48 23.31 -9.03
CA ASP A 94 14.84 23.32 -9.62
C ASP A 94 14.84 22.99 -11.13
N TYR A 95 14.84 21.70 -11.49
CA TYR A 95 14.70 21.21 -12.87
C TYR A 95 13.25 20.77 -13.16
N PHE A 96 12.94 20.51 -14.43
CA PHE A 96 11.60 20.07 -14.83
C PHE A 96 11.66 18.98 -15.90
N LYS A 97 10.70 18.94 -16.85
CA LYS A 97 10.57 17.89 -17.87
C LYS A 97 11.84 17.65 -18.69
N LYS A 98 12.53 18.73 -19.07
CA LYS A 98 13.69 18.70 -19.97
C LYS A 98 14.85 17.87 -19.43
N GLU A 99 15.05 17.87 -18.12
CA GLU A 99 16.04 17.03 -17.44
C GLU A 99 15.44 15.69 -17.03
N GLN A 100 14.22 15.69 -16.48
CA GLN A 100 13.58 14.50 -15.94
C GLN A 100 13.41 13.37 -16.97
N ILE A 101 12.88 13.69 -18.16
CA ILE A 101 12.58 12.69 -19.19
C ILE A 101 13.87 11.99 -19.68
N PRO A 102 14.92 12.71 -20.11
CA PRO A 102 16.19 12.08 -20.48
C PRO A 102 16.84 11.28 -19.36
N TRP A 103 16.81 11.77 -18.11
CA TRP A 103 17.45 11.08 -16.98
C TRP A 103 16.78 9.75 -16.65
N ILE A 104 15.45 9.70 -16.61
CA ILE A 104 14.76 8.43 -16.34
C ILE A 104 14.91 7.47 -17.52
N PHE A 105 14.84 7.96 -18.76
CA PHE A 105 15.10 7.13 -19.93
C PHE A 105 16.53 6.55 -19.91
N GLU A 106 17.53 7.36 -19.58
CA GLU A 106 18.92 6.93 -19.41
C GLU A 106 19.05 5.90 -18.29
N PHE A 107 18.42 6.13 -17.14
CA PHE A 107 18.45 5.17 -16.03
C PHE A 107 17.91 3.80 -16.46
N VAL A 108 16.69 3.74 -17.02
CA VAL A 108 16.11 2.44 -17.35
C VAL A 108 16.82 1.75 -18.52
N THR A 109 17.31 2.50 -19.53
CA THR A 109 17.94 1.89 -20.71
C THR A 109 19.44 1.64 -20.58
N LYS A 110 20.17 2.49 -19.86
CA LYS A 110 21.64 2.42 -19.76
C LYS A 110 22.12 1.89 -18.41
N GLU A 111 21.54 2.36 -17.31
CA GLU A 111 21.95 1.92 -15.97
C GLU A 111 21.36 0.55 -15.62
N VAL A 112 20.09 0.31 -15.94
CA VAL A 112 19.39 -0.98 -15.74
C VAL A 112 19.59 -1.91 -16.93
N GLY A 113 19.54 -1.39 -18.16
CA GLY A 113 19.75 -2.15 -19.39
C GLY A 113 18.48 -2.65 -20.06
N LEU A 114 17.34 -1.99 -19.84
CA LEU A 114 16.10 -2.30 -20.54
C LEU A 114 16.18 -1.94 -22.03
N ASP A 115 15.59 -2.78 -22.88
CA ASP A 115 15.49 -2.52 -24.31
C ASP A 115 14.48 -1.38 -24.58
N PRO A 116 14.92 -0.25 -25.15
CA PRO A 116 14.02 0.86 -25.45
C PRO A 116 12.91 0.52 -26.45
N GLU A 117 13.05 -0.53 -27.29
CA GLU A 117 11.99 -0.93 -28.23
C GLU A 117 10.73 -1.45 -27.52
N ARG A 118 10.88 -1.95 -26.29
CA ARG A 118 9.80 -2.48 -25.45
C ARG A 118 9.14 -1.41 -24.58
N LEU A 119 9.70 -0.19 -24.55
CA LEU A 119 9.16 0.93 -23.78
C LEU A 119 8.04 1.65 -24.54
N HIS A 120 6.96 1.90 -23.82
CA HIS A 120 5.81 2.72 -24.25
C HIS A 120 5.54 3.79 -23.20
N ILE A 121 5.03 4.94 -23.62
CA ILE A 121 4.88 6.12 -22.78
C ILE A 121 3.44 6.62 -22.81
N THR A 122 2.94 7.07 -21.66
CA THR A 122 1.66 7.79 -21.58
C THR A 122 1.89 9.26 -21.24
N VAL A 123 0.99 10.12 -21.69
CA VAL A 123 1.01 11.57 -21.47
C VAL A 123 -0.41 12.14 -21.37
N PHE A 124 -0.55 13.30 -20.73
CA PHE A 124 -1.86 13.92 -20.54
C PHE A 124 -2.47 14.50 -21.82
N ARG A 125 -3.71 14.10 -22.13
CA ARG A 125 -4.53 14.56 -23.27
C ARG A 125 -5.01 16.00 -23.16
N GLY A 126 -4.98 16.58 -21.96
CA GLY A 126 -5.47 17.94 -21.71
C GLY A 126 -6.93 17.98 -21.31
N ARG A 127 -7.32 19.11 -20.70
CA ARG A 127 -8.69 19.46 -20.30
C ARG A 127 -8.96 20.91 -20.66
N GLU A 128 -9.25 21.13 -21.94
CA GLU A 128 -9.48 22.47 -22.50
C GLU A 128 -10.63 23.22 -21.80
N ASP A 129 -11.66 22.49 -21.35
CA ASP A 129 -12.79 23.03 -20.60
C ASP A 129 -12.38 23.59 -19.22
N LEU A 130 -11.26 23.13 -18.66
CA LEU A 130 -10.65 23.65 -17.43
C LEU A 130 -9.48 24.60 -17.69
N GLY A 131 -9.19 24.90 -18.97
CA GLY A 131 -8.04 25.72 -19.36
C GLY A 131 -6.69 25.01 -19.21
N ILE A 132 -6.67 23.69 -19.10
CA ILE A 132 -5.45 22.90 -18.95
C ILE A 132 -5.07 22.31 -20.32
N PRO A 133 -3.94 22.70 -20.91
CA PRO A 133 -3.55 22.23 -22.24
C PRO A 133 -3.10 20.76 -22.23
N ARG A 134 -3.08 20.17 -23.43
CA ARG A 134 -2.44 18.88 -23.70
C ARG A 134 -0.93 18.95 -23.45
N ASP A 135 -0.31 17.87 -22.98
CA ASP A 135 1.13 17.84 -22.69
C ASP A 135 2.01 17.53 -23.92
N ASP A 136 1.95 18.42 -24.92
CA ASP A 136 2.78 18.30 -26.14
C ASP A 136 4.27 18.55 -25.91
N GLU A 137 4.63 19.14 -24.77
CA GLU A 137 6.02 19.35 -24.37
C GLU A 137 6.66 17.99 -24.01
N ALA A 138 6.01 17.20 -23.16
CA ALA A 138 6.49 15.87 -22.80
C ALA A 138 6.64 14.97 -24.04
N VAL A 139 5.67 15.01 -24.97
CA VAL A 139 5.75 14.24 -26.23
C VAL A 139 6.99 14.56 -27.04
N LYS A 140 7.30 15.84 -27.23
CA LYS A 140 8.50 16.25 -27.98
C LYS A 140 9.78 15.74 -27.34
N LEU A 141 9.90 15.87 -26.02
CA LEU A 141 11.06 15.40 -25.27
C LEU A 141 11.20 13.87 -25.35
N TRP A 142 10.09 13.13 -25.24
CA TRP A 142 10.09 11.67 -25.43
C TRP A 142 10.51 11.27 -26.84
N GLN A 143 9.99 11.93 -27.86
CA GLN A 143 10.40 11.70 -29.25
C GLN A 143 11.89 11.97 -29.48
N GLU A 144 12.46 12.99 -28.84
CA GLU A 144 13.89 13.28 -28.90
C GLU A 144 14.74 12.15 -28.30
N VAL A 145 14.38 11.64 -27.11
CA VAL A 145 15.14 10.55 -26.47
C VAL A 145 15.00 9.21 -27.22
N PHE A 146 13.81 8.88 -27.72
CA PHE A 146 13.61 7.69 -28.56
C PHE A 146 14.37 7.79 -29.87
N LYS A 147 14.33 8.96 -30.53
CA LYS A 147 15.12 9.20 -31.74
C LYS A 147 16.61 9.06 -31.48
N GLY A 148 17.10 9.52 -30.32
CA GLY A 148 18.47 9.30 -29.87
C GLY A 148 18.85 7.82 -29.70
N ALA A 149 17.86 6.97 -29.42
CA ALA A 149 17.99 5.51 -29.39
C ALA A 149 17.73 4.84 -30.75
N GLY A 150 17.45 5.61 -31.82
CA GLY A 150 17.18 5.09 -33.16
C GLY A 150 15.74 4.59 -33.38
N ILE A 151 14.81 4.98 -32.51
CA ILE A 151 13.42 4.50 -32.51
C ILE A 151 12.48 5.63 -32.95
N ASP A 152 11.59 5.33 -33.90
CA ASP A 152 10.46 6.21 -34.18
C ASP A 152 9.39 6.05 -33.10
N ALA A 153 8.84 7.17 -32.62
CA ALA A 153 7.91 7.21 -31.51
C ALA A 153 6.65 8.01 -31.88
N PRO A 154 5.74 7.44 -32.71
CA PRO A 154 4.48 8.07 -33.04
C PRO A 154 3.66 8.31 -31.78
N ALA A 155 3.10 9.53 -31.69
CA ALA A 155 2.17 9.91 -30.63
C ALA A 155 0.74 9.73 -31.14
N VAL A 156 -0.06 8.94 -30.43
CA VAL A 156 -1.44 8.61 -30.82
C VAL A 156 -2.40 8.91 -29.67
N ASP A 157 -3.66 9.11 -30.03
CA ASP A 157 -4.74 9.42 -29.08
C ASP A 157 -5.83 8.34 -29.13
N PHE A 158 -6.65 8.27 -28.10
CA PHE A 158 -7.80 7.35 -27.98
C PHE A 158 -7.45 5.86 -28.14
N ALA A 159 -6.29 5.43 -27.65
CA ALA A 159 -5.89 4.03 -27.71
C ALA A 159 -6.82 3.11 -26.90
N GLU A 160 -7.51 3.63 -25.89
CA GLU A 160 -8.59 2.93 -25.18
C GLU A 160 -9.80 2.56 -26.08
N ARG A 161 -9.93 3.22 -27.24
CA ARG A 161 -10.97 2.95 -28.24
C ARG A 161 -10.41 2.23 -29.47
N ASP A 162 -9.27 2.69 -29.97
CA ASP A 162 -8.74 2.34 -31.28
C ASP A 162 -7.51 1.40 -31.23
N GLY A 163 -7.01 1.11 -30.03
CA GLY A 163 -5.86 0.25 -29.79
C GLY A 163 -4.53 0.94 -30.02
N MET A 164 -3.48 0.13 -30.22
CA MET A 164 -2.10 0.62 -30.23
C MET A 164 -1.77 1.58 -31.40
N GLN A 165 -2.43 1.48 -32.56
CA GLN A 165 -2.25 2.41 -33.70
C GLN A 165 -0.77 2.64 -34.12
N ASP A 166 0.09 1.62 -34.02
CA ASP A 166 1.56 1.73 -34.20
C ASP A 166 2.22 2.82 -33.31
N GLY A 167 1.52 3.26 -32.27
CA GLY A 167 1.93 4.28 -31.34
C GLY A 167 2.99 3.78 -30.36
N ARG A 168 3.78 4.73 -29.86
CA ARG A 168 4.71 4.53 -28.75
C ARG A 168 4.47 5.50 -27.61
N ILE A 169 3.88 6.65 -27.91
CA ILE A 169 3.48 7.68 -26.95
C ILE A 169 1.97 7.83 -27.05
N PHE A 170 1.27 7.78 -25.92
CA PHE A 170 -0.18 7.66 -25.88
C PHE A 170 -0.80 8.77 -25.03
N TYR A 171 -1.73 9.53 -25.59
CA TYR A 171 -2.50 10.50 -24.83
C TYR A 171 -3.64 9.81 -24.07
N TYR A 172 -3.75 10.06 -22.76
CA TYR A 172 -4.91 9.67 -21.95
C TYR A 172 -5.48 10.83 -21.12
N ASP A 173 -6.72 10.64 -20.68
CA ASP A 173 -7.48 11.60 -19.89
C ASP A 173 -6.94 11.78 -18.46
N GLU A 174 -7.60 12.62 -17.68
CA GLU A 174 -7.25 12.96 -16.29
C GLU A 174 -7.37 11.80 -15.31
N LYS A 175 -8.02 10.69 -15.68
CA LYS A 175 -8.10 9.53 -14.80
C LYS A 175 -6.84 8.69 -14.87
N LYS A 176 -6.05 8.87 -15.94
CA LYS A 176 -4.84 8.09 -16.22
C LYS A 176 -3.59 8.94 -16.21
N ASN A 177 -3.64 10.17 -16.71
CA ASN A 177 -2.47 11.05 -16.79
C ASN A 177 -2.64 12.41 -16.10
N TRP A 178 -3.22 12.40 -14.92
CA TRP A 178 -3.22 13.56 -14.04
C TRP A 178 -3.05 13.12 -12.61
N TRP A 179 -2.17 13.82 -11.89
CA TRP A 179 -1.92 13.54 -10.50
C TRP A 179 -2.30 14.73 -9.62
N SER A 180 -3.09 14.42 -8.60
CA SER A 180 -3.28 15.28 -7.43
C SER A 180 -3.69 14.42 -6.23
N ARG A 181 -3.59 14.96 -5.02
CA ARG A 181 -4.05 14.29 -3.80
C ARG A 181 -5.55 13.99 -3.81
N ALA A 182 -6.32 14.76 -4.56
CA ALA A 182 -7.77 14.62 -4.69
C ALA A 182 -8.21 13.82 -5.93
N GLY A 183 -7.26 13.23 -6.66
CA GLY A 183 -7.51 12.54 -7.92
C GLY A 183 -7.66 13.53 -9.08
N VAL A 184 -8.77 13.43 -9.82
CA VAL A 184 -9.02 14.25 -11.01
C VAL A 184 -9.10 15.77 -10.68
N PRO A 185 -8.78 16.65 -11.65
CA PRO A 185 -8.75 18.11 -11.46
C PRO A 185 -10.01 18.70 -10.79
N GLU A 186 -11.20 18.19 -11.13
CA GLU A 186 -12.48 18.65 -10.59
C GLU A 186 -12.56 18.53 -9.09
N ASN A 187 -11.95 17.48 -8.54
CA ASN A 187 -12.03 17.15 -7.13
C ASN A 187 -10.99 17.90 -6.30
N MET A 188 -10.00 18.52 -6.94
CA MET A 188 -8.99 19.30 -6.24
C MET A 188 -9.63 20.41 -5.39
N PRO A 189 -9.28 20.54 -4.10
CA PRO A 189 -9.60 21.71 -3.31
C PRO A 189 -8.85 22.96 -3.79
N ILE A 190 -9.39 24.14 -3.49
CA ILE A 190 -8.69 25.41 -3.73
C ILE A 190 -7.39 25.43 -2.92
N GLY A 191 -6.30 25.84 -3.56
CA GLY A 191 -4.96 25.90 -3.01
C GLY A 191 -4.15 24.60 -3.18
N GLU A 192 -4.75 23.51 -3.66
CA GLU A 192 -4.01 22.28 -3.88
C GLU A 192 -3.25 22.27 -5.20
N PRO A 193 -1.99 21.77 -5.19
CA PRO A 193 -1.20 21.58 -6.38
C PRO A 193 -1.59 20.26 -7.08
N GLY A 194 -1.40 20.24 -8.39
CA GLY A 194 -1.54 19.06 -9.23
C GLY A 194 -0.85 19.28 -10.57
N GLY A 195 -0.86 18.25 -11.40
CA GLY A 195 -0.28 18.37 -12.73
C GLY A 195 -0.51 17.16 -13.60
N PRO A 196 -0.25 17.31 -14.91
CA PRO A 196 -0.12 16.16 -15.78
C PRO A 196 1.06 15.31 -15.33
N ASP A 197 1.04 14.07 -15.74
CA ASP A 197 2.15 13.17 -15.54
C ASP A 197 2.49 12.43 -16.85
N SER A 198 3.57 11.68 -16.82
CA SER A 198 3.97 10.81 -17.91
C SER A 198 4.53 9.51 -17.36
N GLU A 199 3.87 8.42 -17.71
CA GLU A 199 4.21 7.09 -17.20
C GLU A 199 4.96 6.28 -18.25
N MET A 200 5.80 5.37 -17.78
CA MET A 200 6.56 4.43 -18.59
C MET A 200 6.03 3.02 -18.40
N PHE A 201 5.79 2.33 -19.50
CA PHE A 201 5.31 0.96 -19.53
C PHE A 201 6.29 0.04 -20.24
N TRP A 202 6.48 -1.15 -19.66
CA TRP A 202 7.18 -2.27 -20.29
C TRP A 202 6.18 -3.18 -21.00
N ASP A 203 6.43 -3.52 -22.26
CA ASP A 203 5.64 -4.47 -23.05
C ASP A 203 6.25 -5.87 -23.03
N PHE A 204 5.65 -6.80 -22.28
CA PHE A 204 6.05 -8.21 -22.27
C PHE A 204 5.78 -8.96 -23.59
N GLY A 205 5.13 -8.29 -24.53
CA GLY A 205 4.93 -8.77 -25.89
C GLY A 205 3.61 -9.49 -26.12
N SER A 206 3.09 -9.33 -27.34
CA SER A 206 1.87 -9.99 -27.79
C SER A 206 1.99 -11.51 -27.89
N GLU A 207 3.20 -12.03 -28.02
CA GLU A 207 3.54 -13.45 -28.13
C GLU A 207 3.10 -14.27 -26.92
N LEU A 208 3.05 -13.65 -25.73
CA LEU A 208 2.58 -14.28 -24.50
C LEU A 208 1.05 -14.41 -24.43
N LYS A 209 0.33 -13.74 -25.34
CA LYS A 209 -1.14 -13.74 -25.41
C LYS A 209 -1.82 -13.39 -24.09
N LEU A 210 -1.19 -12.50 -23.31
CA LEU A 210 -1.68 -12.13 -21.97
C LEU A 210 -3.07 -11.50 -22.07
N HIS A 211 -3.31 -10.65 -23.06
CA HIS A 211 -4.60 -10.02 -23.30
C HIS A 211 -5.68 -11.05 -23.66
N GLU A 212 -5.40 -11.89 -24.64
CA GLU A 212 -6.33 -12.88 -25.18
C GLU A 212 -6.69 -13.96 -24.17
N ASN A 213 -5.80 -14.24 -23.21
CA ASN A 213 -6.02 -15.21 -22.13
C ASN A 213 -6.60 -14.58 -20.85
N SER A 214 -6.85 -13.27 -20.85
CA SER A 214 -7.37 -12.55 -19.69
C SER A 214 -8.89 -12.33 -19.76
N GLN A 215 -9.46 -11.79 -18.68
CA GLN A 215 -10.86 -11.37 -18.67
C GLN A 215 -11.15 -10.17 -19.60
N TRP A 216 -10.11 -9.47 -20.07
CA TRP A 216 -10.20 -8.31 -20.95
C TRP A 216 -10.07 -8.66 -22.44
N LYS A 217 -10.08 -9.95 -22.81
CA LYS A 217 -9.88 -10.43 -24.18
C LYS A 217 -10.83 -9.81 -25.23
N ASP A 218 -12.04 -9.43 -24.81
CA ASP A 218 -13.09 -8.87 -25.67
C ASP A 218 -13.03 -7.34 -25.73
N GLU A 219 -12.10 -6.73 -24.99
CA GLU A 219 -11.78 -5.31 -25.02
C GLU A 219 -10.57 -5.05 -25.93
N VAL A 220 -10.36 -3.79 -26.26
CA VAL A 220 -9.23 -3.36 -27.09
C VAL A 220 -7.95 -3.35 -26.26
N CYS A 221 -6.89 -4.01 -26.75
CA CYS A 221 -5.59 -4.00 -26.09
C CYS A 221 -4.87 -2.67 -26.32
N HIS A 222 -4.42 -2.02 -25.24
CA HIS A 222 -3.68 -0.77 -25.27
C HIS A 222 -2.74 -0.67 -24.06
N VAL A 223 -1.86 0.34 -24.02
CA VAL A 223 -0.81 0.47 -22.99
C VAL A 223 -1.36 0.46 -21.56
N ASN A 224 -2.46 1.18 -21.31
CA ASN A 224 -3.11 1.21 -20.00
C ASN A 224 -4.19 0.11 -19.79
N CYS A 225 -4.17 -1.01 -20.54
CA CYS A 225 -5.10 -2.13 -20.29
C CYS A 225 -4.68 -2.99 -19.09
N ASP A 226 -5.66 -3.44 -18.31
CA ASP A 226 -5.43 -4.30 -17.13
C ASP A 226 -5.16 -5.78 -17.51
N CYS A 227 -5.20 -6.07 -18.82
CA CYS A 227 -4.81 -7.31 -19.50
C CYS A 227 -3.47 -7.90 -19.03
N GLY A 228 -2.56 -7.03 -18.61
CA GLY A 228 -1.29 -7.41 -18.02
C GLY A 228 -0.12 -7.62 -18.96
N ARG A 229 -0.31 -7.34 -20.25
CA ARG A 229 0.77 -7.28 -21.24
C ARG A 229 1.72 -6.11 -20.98
N PHE A 230 1.15 -4.96 -20.62
CA PHE A 230 1.89 -3.77 -20.29
C PHE A 230 1.98 -3.62 -18.77
N MET A 231 3.16 -3.24 -18.28
CA MET A 231 3.38 -2.98 -16.86
C MET A 231 4.02 -1.61 -16.67
N GLU A 232 3.34 -0.75 -15.94
CA GLU A 232 3.84 0.57 -15.55
C GLU A 232 5.06 0.40 -14.61
N ILE A 233 6.23 0.85 -15.06
CA ILE A 233 7.49 0.76 -14.31
C ILE A 233 7.89 2.06 -13.63
N GLY A 234 7.28 3.19 -14.01
CA GLY A 234 7.44 4.45 -13.28
C GLY A 234 6.61 5.59 -13.85
N ASN A 235 6.33 6.57 -13.00
CA ASN A 235 5.52 7.74 -13.31
C ASN A 235 6.29 9.03 -12.96
N SER A 236 6.44 9.94 -13.93
CA SER A 236 6.95 11.30 -13.72
C SER A 236 5.79 12.29 -13.63
N VAL A 237 5.47 12.74 -12.42
CA VAL A 237 4.46 13.78 -12.19
C VAL A 237 5.08 15.17 -12.36
N PHE A 238 4.47 15.97 -13.23
CA PHE A 238 4.88 17.33 -13.54
C PHE A 238 4.01 18.34 -12.79
N MET A 239 4.25 18.47 -11.49
CA MET A 239 3.50 19.37 -10.61
C MET A 239 3.66 20.82 -11.05
N GLN A 240 2.66 21.35 -11.77
CA GLN A 240 2.76 22.65 -12.43
C GLN A 240 1.52 23.54 -12.30
N PHE A 241 0.41 23.04 -11.72
CA PHE A 241 -0.81 23.81 -11.53
C PHE A 241 -1.22 23.87 -10.07
N VAL A 242 -1.87 24.97 -9.68
CA VAL A 242 -2.61 25.11 -8.43
C VAL A 242 -4.05 25.45 -8.74
N LYS A 243 -4.99 24.83 -8.02
CA LYS A 243 -6.40 25.18 -8.18
C LYS A 243 -6.73 26.45 -7.40
N THR A 244 -7.43 27.36 -8.05
CA THR A 244 -7.89 28.64 -7.51
C THR A 244 -9.41 28.75 -7.62
N GLU A 245 -9.99 29.81 -7.06
CA GLU A 245 -11.42 30.12 -7.25
C GLU A 245 -11.81 30.35 -8.73
N LYS A 246 -10.83 30.68 -9.58
CA LYS A 246 -11.05 31.01 -11.00
C LYS A 246 -10.74 29.85 -11.96
N GLY A 247 -10.27 28.71 -11.45
CA GLY A 247 -9.76 27.60 -12.25
C GLY A 247 -8.32 27.27 -11.91
N PHE A 248 -7.53 26.84 -12.90
CA PHE A 248 -6.15 26.41 -12.70
C PHE A 248 -5.15 27.50 -13.12
N GLU A 249 -4.19 27.78 -12.24
CA GLU A 249 -3.11 28.71 -12.51
C GLU A 249 -1.75 28.00 -12.40
N PRO A 250 -0.71 28.41 -13.14
CA PRO A 250 0.63 27.85 -13.02
C PRO A 250 1.20 28.01 -11.59
N LEU A 251 1.83 26.96 -11.08
CA LEU A 251 2.59 27.02 -9.83
C LEU A 251 3.79 27.96 -9.97
N LYS A 252 4.05 28.74 -8.91
CA LYS A 252 5.23 29.62 -8.85
C LYS A 252 6.54 28.83 -9.00
N ASN A 253 6.60 27.67 -8.36
CA ASN A 253 7.70 26.73 -8.46
C ASN A 253 7.12 25.43 -9.02
N GLN A 254 7.54 25.06 -10.22
CA GLN A 254 7.21 23.75 -10.79
C GLN A 254 8.08 22.68 -10.11
N ASN A 255 7.48 21.52 -9.85
CA ASN A 255 8.17 20.43 -9.17
C ASN A 255 8.11 19.16 -10.02
N ILE A 256 9.09 18.28 -9.80
CA ILE A 256 9.07 16.91 -10.29
C ILE A 256 8.85 15.99 -9.10
N ASP A 257 7.93 15.06 -9.26
CA ASP A 257 7.72 13.92 -8.38
C ASP A 257 7.75 12.65 -9.23
N PHE A 258 8.84 11.89 -9.16
CA PHE A 258 8.95 10.61 -9.83
C PHE A 258 8.78 9.46 -8.85
N GLY A 259 8.02 8.44 -9.26
CA GLY A 259 7.93 7.18 -8.55
C GLY A 259 8.07 6.00 -9.50
N GLY A 260 9.14 5.20 -9.34
CA GLY A 260 9.37 3.96 -10.07
C GLY A 260 9.27 2.74 -9.16
N GLY A 261 8.48 1.73 -9.53
CA GLY A 261 8.36 0.51 -8.74
C GLY A 261 9.60 -0.37 -8.88
N LEU A 262 10.38 -0.57 -7.81
CA LEU A 262 11.62 -1.36 -7.87
C LEU A 262 11.36 -2.78 -8.38
N GLU A 263 10.35 -3.45 -7.82
CA GLU A 263 9.96 -4.80 -8.20
C GLU A 263 9.53 -4.89 -9.67
N ARG A 264 8.83 -3.86 -10.16
CA ARG A 264 8.36 -3.79 -11.55
C ARG A 264 9.53 -3.58 -12.51
N ILE A 265 10.48 -2.70 -12.18
CA ILE A 265 11.71 -2.52 -12.98
C ILE A 265 12.52 -3.82 -13.01
N ALA A 266 12.63 -4.54 -11.89
CA ALA A 266 13.28 -5.85 -11.86
C ALA A 266 12.52 -6.91 -12.70
N GLY A 267 11.19 -6.90 -12.68
CA GLY A 267 10.35 -7.76 -13.52
C GLY A 267 10.53 -7.48 -15.01
N ALA A 268 10.57 -6.21 -15.40
CA ALA A 268 10.87 -5.77 -16.76
C ALA A 268 12.27 -6.20 -17.23
N LEU A 269 13.29 -6.08 -16.36
CA LEU A 269 14.64 -6.52 -16.68
C LEU A 269 14.75 -8.03 -16.90
N ASN A 270 13.94 -8.80 -16.17
CA ASN A 270 13.84 -10.25 -16.37
C ASN A 270 12.97 -10.64 -17.57
N ASP A 271 12.33 -9.65 -18.22
CA ASP A 271 11.30 -9.81 -19.25
C ASP A 271 10.26 -10.88 -18.88
N ASN A 272 9.80 -10.82 -17.62
CA ASN A 272 8.85 -11.77 -17.08
C ASN A 272 7.68 -11.04 -16.39
N PRO A 273 6.42 -11.30 -16.81
CA PRO A 273 5.25 -10.64 -16.23
C PRO A 273 4.97 -11.05 -14.79
N ASP A 274 5.60 -12.11 -14.27
CA ASP A 274 5.46 -12.54 -12.90
C ASP A 274 6.51 -11.90 -11.98
N MET A 275 6.11 -10.83 -11.29
CA MET A 275 6.97 -10.10 -10.36
C MET A 275 7.47 -10.98 -9.22
N PHE A 276 6.77 -12.06 -8.88
CA PHE A 276 7.19 -12.97 -7.81
C PHE A 276 8.34 -13.88 -8.23
N LEU A 277 8.78 -13.83 -9.50
CA LEU A 277 9.97 -14.52 -9.99
C LEU A 277 11.26 -13.70 -9.85
N ILE A 278 11.21 -12.42 -9.46
CA ILE A 278 12.41 -11.62 -9.23
C ILE A 278 13.24 -12.14 -8.04
N ASP A 279 14.48 -11.68 -7.94
CA ASP A 279 15.44 -12.14 -6.94
C ASP A 279 15.06 -11.76 -5.49
N LEU A 280 14.24 -10.72 -5.31
CA LEU A 280 13.72 -10.28 -4.01
C LEU A 280 12.81 -11.34 -3.36
N PHE A 281 12.10 -12.13 -4.16
CA PHE A 281 11.20 -13.19 -3.65
C PHE A 281 11.83 -14.58 -3.60
N THR A 282 12.98 -14.76 -4.26
CA THR A 282 13.60 -16.09 -4.43
C THR A 282 13.87 -16.82 -3.09
N PRO A 283 14.48 -16.19 -2.07
CA PRO A 283 14.72 -16.87 -0.79
C PRO A 283 13.44 -17.33 -0.09
N MET A 284 12.38 -16.52 -0.14
CA MET A 284 11.09 -16.87 0.45
C MET A 284 10.43 -18.03 -0.32
N ARG A 285 10.49 -17.97 -1.66
CA ARG A 285 9.97 -19.03 -2.53
C ARG A 285 10.63 -20.37 -2.25
N GLU A 286 11.96 -20.40 -2.16
CA GLU A 286 12.72 -21.62 -1.88
C GLU A 286 12.36 -22.25 -0.52
N ILE A 287 12.19 -21.42 0.52
CA ILE A 287 11.71 -21.88 1.84
C ILE A 287 10.34 -22.54 1.69
N LEU A 288 9.39 -21.86 1.02
CA LEU A 288 8.04 -22.38 0.88
C LEU A 288 7.98 -23.65 0.01
N GLU A 289 8.76 -23.74 -1.06
CA GLU A 289 8.82 -24.95 -1.90
C GLU A 289 9.35 -26.13 -1.11
N LYS A 290 10.40 -25.91 -0.29
CA LYS A 290 10.96 -26.94 0.58
C LYS A 290 9.97 -27.44 1.61
N LEU A 291 9.25 -26.54 2.28
CA LEU A 291 8.31 -26.90 3.36
C LEU A 291 7.01 -27.53 2.81
N SER A 292 6.53 -27.06 1.66
CA SER A 292 5.31 -27.59 1.05
C SER A 292 5.52 -28.86 0.24
N GLY A 293 6.74 -29.10 -0.26
CA GLY A 293 7.02 -30.12 -1.27
C GLY A 293 6.40 -29.82 -2.64
N LYS A 294 5.85 -28.61 -2.82
CA LYS A 294 5.22 -28.12 -4.06
C LYS A 294 6.16 -27.19 -4.81
N LYS A 295 5.88 -26.97 -6.09
CA LYS A 295 6.68 -26.11 -6.97
C LYS A 295 5.90 -24.92 -7.48
N TYR A 296 6.54 -23.76 -7.42
CA TYR A 296 5.96 -22.52 -7.91
C TYR A 296 5.75 -22.60 -9.43
N GLY A 297 4.57 -22.19 -9.90
CA GLY A 297 4.23 -22.18 -11.33
C GLY A 297 3.65 -23.49 -11.89
N GLU A 298 3.73 -24.62 -11.17
CA GLU A 298 3.20 -25.90 -11.66
C GLU A 298 1.67 -25.99 -11.55
N ASN A 299 1.10 -25.41 -10.49
CA ASN A 299 -0.35 -25.35 -10.28
C ASN A 299 -0.79 -23.90 -10.03
N PRO A 300 -1.83 -23.38 -10.72
CA PRO A 300 -2.28 -21.99 -10.56
C PRO A 300 -2.74 -21.63 -9.13
N ASN A 301 -3.46 -22.53 -8.46
CA ASN A 301 -3.97 -22.28 -7.10
C ASN A 301 -2.83 -22.28 -6.07
N GLU A 302 -1.86 -23.17 -6.25
CA GLU A 302 -0.66 -23.22 -5.40
C GLU A 302 0.22 -22.01 -5.65
N THR A 303 0.41 -21.62 -6.91
CA THR A 303 1.12 -20.39 -7.30
C THR A 303 0.51 -19.17 -6.63
N ARG A 304 -0.83 -19.02 -6.67
CA ARG A 304 -1.53 -17.96 -5.95
C ARG A 304 -1.22 -18.00 -4.45
N ALA A 305 -1.21 -19.19 -3.84
CA ALA A 305 -0.89 -19.35 -2.43
C ALA A 305 0.56 -18.94 -2.11
N PHE A 306 1.55 -19.34 -2.91
CA PHE A 306 2.93 -18.91 -2.75
C PHE A 306 3.05 -17.39 -2.77
N ARG A 307 2.42 -16.73 -3.76
CA ARG A 307 2.46 -15.27 -3.92
C ARG A 307 1.90 -14.54 -2.70
N VAL A 308 0.71 -14.96 -2.22
CA VAL A 308 0.09 -14.36 -1.02
C VAL A 308 0.99 -14.53 0.20
N VAL A 309 1.56 -15.71 0.42
CA VAL A 309 2.44 -15.96 1.57
C VAL A 309 3.70 -15.08 1.51
N MET A 310 4.37 -15.03 0.35
CA MET A 310 5.59 -14.24 0.19
C MET A 310 5.35 -12.74 0.36
N ASP A 311 4.31 -12.20 -0.29
CA ASP A 311 3.96 -10.79 -0.18
C ASP A 311 3.61 -10.41 1.27
N HIS A 312 2.69 -11.13 1.89
CA HIS A 312 2.16 -10.75 3.19
C HIS A 312 3.19 -10.88 4.30
N LEU A 313 4.07 -11.90 4.26
CA LEU A 313 5.13 -12.02 5.25
C LEU A 313 6.23 -10.98 5.04
N ARG A 314 6.52 -10.59 3.79
CA ARG A 314 7.38 -9.43 3.50
C ARG A 314 6.78 -8.15 4.09
N ALA A 315 5.52 -7.87 3.80
CA ALA A 315 4.83 -6.68 4.32
C ALA A 315 4.74 -6.66 5.86
N ALA A 316 4.38 -7.78 6.48
CA ALA A 316 4.33 -7.89 7.93
C ALA A 316 5.71 -7.69 8.59
N THR A 317 6.78 -8.22 7.98
CA THR A 317 8.16 -8.02 8.45
C THR A 317 8.51 -6.54 8.50
N PHE A 318 8.22 -5.79 7.42
CA PHE A 318 8.48 -4.35 7.36
C PHE A 318 7.61 -3.54 8.32
N LEU A 319 6.33 -3.88 8.44
CA LEU A 319 5.42 -3.20 9.37
C LEU A 319 5.86 -3.37 10.83
N ILE A 320 6.26 -4.58 11.23
CA ILE A 320 6.78 -4.84 12.58
C ILE A 320 8.13 -4.17 12.77
N GLY A 321 8.99 -4.18 11.75
CA GLY A 321 10.25 -3.42 11.71
C GLY A 321 10.03 -1.93 11.97
N ASP A 322 9.00 -1.33 11.39
CA ASP A 322 8.65 0.08 11.63
C ASP A 322 7.89 0.32 12.95
N GLY A 323 7.45 -0.75 13.64
CA GLY A 323 6.91 -0.71 15.01
C GLY A 323 5.43 -1.09 15.14
N ALA A 324 4.76 -1.51 14.07
CA ALA A 324 3.38 -1.98 14.14
C ALA A 324 3.32 -3.40 14.69
N MET A 325 2.56 -3.62 15.77
CA MET A 325 2.43 -4.94 16.41
C MET A 325 1.07 -5.58 16.13
N PRO A 326 0.97 -6.92 15.97
CA PRO A 326 -0.31 -7.60 15.73
C PRO A 326 -1.38 -7.26 16.78
N SER A 327 -2.49 -6.64 16.35
CA SER A 327 -3.54 -6.15 17.25
C SER A 327 -4.93 -6.26 16.60
N ASN A 328 -5.98 -5.87 17.33
CA ASN A 328 -7.36 -5.83 16.81
C ASN A 328 -7.77 -4.44 16.30
N LYS A 329 -6.84 -3.48 16.21
CA LYS A 329 -7.13 -2.08 15.85
C LYS A 329 -6.05 -1.50 14.95
N ASP A 330 -6.45 -0.52 14.14
CA ASP A 330 -5.58 0.35 13.35
C ASP A 330 -4.49 -0.42 12.58
N GLN A 331 -3.23 0.03 12.62
CA GLN A 331 -2.13 -0.62 11.90
C GLN A 331 -1.91 -2.07 12.37
N GLY A 332 -2.09 -2.34 13.66
CA GLY A 332 -1.91 -3.68 14.21
C GLY A 332 -2.93 -4.70 13.69
N TYR A 333 -4.14 -4.25 13.31
CA TYR A 333 -5.11 -5.10 12.63
C TYR A 333 -4.59 -5.58 11.28
N PHE A 334 -3.93 -4.71 10.51
CA PHE A 334 -3.35 -5.09 9.21
C PHE A 334 -2.21 -6.08 9.37
N VAL A 335 -1.30 -5.87 10.33
CA VAL A 335 -0.23 -6.86 10.63
C VAL A 335 -0.84 -8.22 10.97
N ARG A 336 -1.83 -8.25 11.87
CA ARG A 336 -2.56 -9.48 12.22
C ARG A 336 -3.22 -10.12 11.00
N ARG A 337 -3.89 -9.32 10.16
CA ARG A 337 -4.61 -9.81 8.96
C ARG A 337 -3.63 -10.42 7.95
N LEU A 338 -2.53 -9.76 7.65
CA LEU A 338 -1.49 -10.25 6.73
C LEU A 338 -0.92 -11.59 7.21
N LEU A 339 -0.53 -11.66 8.50
CA LEU A 339 0.01 -12.89 9.08
C LEU A 339 -1.00 -14.04 9.02
N ARG A 340 -2.24 -13.83 9.47
CA ARG A 340 -3.28 -14.88 9.49
C ARG A 340 -3.63 -15.37 8.09
N ARG A 341 -3.71 -14.45 7.12
CA ARG A 341 -3.99 -14.80 5.72
C ARG A 341 -2.82 -15.58 5.10
N ALA A 342 -1.57 -15.18 5.36
CA ALA A 342 -0.39 -15.96 4.96
C ALA A 342 -0.40 -17.37 5.57
N ILE A 343 -0.71 -17.52 6.86
CA ILE A 343 -0.77 -18.82 7.53
C ILE A 343 -1.88 -19.71 6.93
N LEU A 344 -3.04 -19.14 6.57
CA LEU A 344 -4.09 -19.88 5.85
C LEU A 344 -3.58 -20.41 4.50
N PHE A 345 -2.91 -19.59 3.70
CA PHE A 345 -2.40 -20.02 2.40
C PHE A 345 -1.26 -21.03 2.52
N ALA A 346 -0.39 -20.87 3.51
CA ALA A 346 0.61 -21.86 3.84
C ALA A 346 -0.05 -23.21 4.23
N HIS A 347 -1.14 -23.18 5.00
CA HIS A 347 -1.91 -24.38 5.30
C HIS A 347 -2.50 -25.03 4.03
N LYS A 348 -3.02 -24.23 3.06
CA LYS A 348 -3.47 -24.73 1.75
C LYS A 348 -2.33 -25.32 0.91
N LEU A 349 -1.09 -24.86 1.10
CA LEU A 349 0.11 -25.46 0.52
C LEU A 349 0.55 -26.74 1.24
N GLY A 350 -0.07 -27.10 2.37
CA GLY A 350 0.31 -28.27 3.17
C GLY A 350 1.32 -27.97 4.28
N ILE A 351 1.67 -26.70 4.50
CA ILE A 351 2.63 -26.27 5.53
C ILE A 351 1.92 -26.19 6.89
N THR A 352 2.10 -27.21 7.71
CA THR A 352 1.48 -27.34 9.04
C THR A 352 2.39 -26.94 10.19
N GLU A 353 3.70 -26.91 9.97
CA GLU A 353 4.71 -26.43 10.93
C GLU A 353 4.85 -24.91 10.94
N ASN A 354 5.48 -24.37 12.00
CA ASN A 354 5.79 -22.94 12.10
C ASN A 354 6.83 -22.55 11.05
N PHE A 355 6.60 -21.45 10.33
CA PHE A 355 7.46 -21.05 9.22
C PHE A 355 7.66 -19.54 9.10
N THR A 356 6.84 -18.73 9.78
CA THR A 356 6.84 -17.27 9.61
C THR A 356 8.19 -16.64 9.94
N GLU A 357 8.86 -17.11 10.99
CA GLU A 357 10.22 -16.69 11.37
C GLU A 357 11.25 -16.94 10.26
N SER A 358 11.22 -18.12 9.63
CA SER A 358 12.17 -18.47 8.56
C SER A 358 12.02 -17.55 7.35
N VAL A 359 10.78 -17.24 6.98
CA VAL A 359 10.48 -16.32 5.88
C VAL A 359 10.87 -14.88 6.26
N ALA A 360 10.57 -14.44 7.49
CA ALA A 360 10.96 -13.14 7.99
C ALA A 360 12.49 -12.96 8.01
N ALA A 361 13.24 -13.99 8.43
CA ALA A 361 14.70 -13.97 8.42
C ALA A 361 15.25 -13.80 6.99
N ALA A 362 14.64 -14.45 6.00
CA ALA A 362 15.00 -14.28 4.60
C ALA A 362 14.73 -12.85 4.09
N VAL A 363 13.63 -12.23 4.54
CA VAL A 363 13.32 -10.81 4.25
C VAL A 363 14.36 -9.89 4.91
N VAL A 364 14.63 -10.06 6.21
CA VAL A 364 15.64 -9.25 6.93
C VAL A 364 16.99 -9.34 6.23
N GLU A 365 17.46 -10.54 5.89
CA GLU A 365 18.75 -10.74 5.21
C GLU A 365 18.80 -10.02 3.85
N LYS A 366 17.70 -10.05 3.09
CA LYS A 366 17.63 -9.45 1.75
C LYS A 366 17.63 -7.92 1.79
N TYR A 367 17.19 -7.31 2.89
CA TYR A 367 16.89 -5.89 2.99
C TYR A 367 17.72 -5.11 4.04
N LYS A 368 18.45 -5.79 4.94
CA LYS A 368 19.22 -5.16 6.05
C LYS A 368 20.21 -4.08 5.61
N ASP A 369 20.78 -4.19 4.41
CA ASP A 369 21.76 -3.21 3.91
C ASP A 369 21.10 -1.89 3.49
N ALA A 370 19.82 -1.92 3.10
CA ALA A 370 19.04 -0.73 2.73
C ALA A 370 18.23 -0.18 3.92
N TYR A 371 17.82 -1.06 4.84
CA TYR A 371 16.93 -0.75 5.96
C TYR A 371 17.48 -1.38 7.25
N SER A 372 18.36 -0.66 7.96
CA SER A 372 19.07 -1.19 9.14
C SER A 372 18.12 -1.54 10.29
N GLU A 373 16.97 -0.86 10.37
CA GLU A 373 15.94 -1.08 11.37
C GLU A 373 15.39 -2.52 11.37
N LEU A 374 15.45 -3.22 10.23
CA LEU A 374 15.07 -4.63 10.15
C LEU A 374 16.03 -5.53 10.93
N GLU A 375 17.33 -5.29 10.78
CA GLU A 375 18.36 -6.04 11.51
C GLU A 375 18.36 -5.66 13.00
N GLU A 376 18.23 -4.37 13.31
CA GLU A 376 18.16 -3.85 14.67
C GLU A 376 16.97 -4.42 15.47
N ARG A 377 15.86 -4.72 14.79
CA ARG A 377 14.61 -5.21 15.41
C ARG A 377 14.29 -6.67 15.08
N LYS A 378 15.20 -7.42 14.47
CA LYS A 378 14.94 -8.79 13.98
C LYS A 378 14.36 -9.73 15.05
N GLU A 379 14.89 -9.69 16.27
CA GLU A 379 14.42 -10.55 17.38
C GLU A 379 12.96 -10.25 17.73
N LYS A 380 12.58 -8.96 17.67
CA LYS A 380 11.20 -8.54 17.91
C LYS A 380 10.29 -8.95 16.76
N ILE A 381 10.75 -8.81 15.51
CA ILE A 381 10.02 -9.25 14.31
C ILE A 381 9.73 -10.75 14.41
N PHE A 382 10.76 -11.57 14.65
CA PHE A 382 10.63 -13.01 14.74
C PHE A 382 9.70 -13.43 15.88
N SER A 383 9.90 -12.86 17.07
CA SER A 383 9.06 -13.17 18.23
C SER A 383 7.58 -12.85 17.99
N GLU A 384 7.25 -11.68 17.43
CA GLU A 384 5.85 -11.28 17.23
C GLU A 384 5.15 -12.12 16.15
N MET A 385 5.88 -12.47 15.08
CA MET A 385 5.37 -13.33 14.01
C MET A 385 5.12 -14.75 14.51
N THR A 386 6.08 -15.34 15.24
CA THR A 386 5.95 -16.68 15.82
C THR A 386 4.79 -16.76 16.83
N VAL A 387 4.66 -15.77 17.73
CA VAL A 387 3.57 -15.74 18.71
C VAL A 387 2.19 -15.65 18.05
N GLU A 388 2.03 -14.80 17.03
CA GLU A 388 0.76 -14.70 16.31
C GLU A 388 0.49 -15.96 15.46
N GLU A 389 1.52 -16.60 14.90
CA GLU A 389 1.40 -17.87 14.17
C GLU A 389 0.91 -19.01 15.06
N GLU A 390 1.57 -19.24 16.20
CA GLU A 390 1.19 -20.31 17.15
C GLU A 390 -0.24 -20.12 17.66
N ARG A 391 -0.57 -18.88 18.03
CA ARG A 391 -1.91 -18.52 18.49
C ARG A 391 -2.96 -18.80 17.41
N PHE A 392 -2.70 -18.40 16.17
CA PHE A 392 -3.69 -18.56 15.11
C PHE A 392 -3.81 -20.00 14.63
N ARG A 393 -2.70 -20.77 14.55
CA ARG A 393 -2.74 -22.19 14.17
C ARG A 393 -3.65 -23.01 15.08
N THR A 394 -3.66 -22.69 16.38
CA THR A 394 -4.55 -23.33 17.36
C THR A 394 -6.02 -23.18 16.98
N THR A 395 -6.45 -21.99 16.56
CA THR A 395 -7.85 -21.74 16.20
C THR A 395 -8.15 -21.98 14.72
N LEU A 396 -7.13 -22.05 13.86
CA LEU A 396 -7.28 -22.23 12.41
C LEU A 396 -8.00 -23.54 12.06
N VAL A 397 -7.54 -24.65 12.63
CA VAL A 397 -8.10 -25.99 12.34
C VAL A 397 -9.56 -26.07 12.78
N GLU A 398 -9.88 -25.53 13.95
CA GLU A 398 -11.25 -25.49 14.45
C GLU A 398 -12.14 -24.57 13.61
N GLY A 399 -11.61 -23.40 13.21
CA GLY A 399 -12.31 -22.44 12.36
C GLY A 399 -12.58 -22.99 10.95
N LEU A 400 -11.66 -23.76 10.35
CA LEU A 400 -11.89 -24.43 9.07
C LEU A 400 -13.01 -25.47 9.18
N LYS A 401 -13.01 -26.30 10.22
CA LYS A 401 -14.11 -27.25 10.47
C LYS A 401 -15.44 -26.55 10.73
N ALA A 402 -15.42 -25.41 11.43
CA ALA A 402 -16.62 -24.61 11.64
C ALA A 402 -17.12 -24.01 10.33
N PHE A 403 -16.22 -23.51 9.48
CA PHE A 403 -16.56 -22.99 8.15
C PHE A 403 -17.17 -24.08 7.26
N GLU A 404 -16.60 -25.28 7.23
CA GLU A 404 -17.16 -26.43 6.49
C GLU A 404 -18.61 -26.72 6.88
N LYS A 405 -18.95 -26.64 8.18
CA LYS A 405 -20.33 -26.79 8.67
C LYS A 405 -21.25 -25.66 8.22
N VAL A 406 -20.75 -24.43 8.16
CA VAL A 406 -21.50 -23.26 7.67
C VAL A 406 -21.77 -23.37 6.18
N ALA A 407 -20.80 -23.92 5.44
CA ALA A 407 -20.89 -24.13 3.99
C ALA A 407 -21.61 -25.44 3.62
N GLU A 408 -21.91 -26.31 4.58
CA GLU A 408 -22.55 -27.60 4.35
C GLU A 408 -23.92 -27.41 3.66
N GLY A 409 -24.10 -28.08 2.51
CA GLY A 409 -25.33 -27.99 1.71
C GLY A 409 -25.47 -26.72 0.87
N LYS A 410 -24.47 -25.82 0.86
CA LYS A 410 -24.45 -24.62 0.01
C LYS A 410 -23.96 -24.96 -1.40
N LYS A 411 -24.52 -24.27 -2.39
CA LYS A 411 -24.17 -24.38 -3.81
C LYS A 411 -23.49 -23.09 -4.29
N PRO A 412 -22.75 -23.14 -5.41
CA PRO A 412 -22.25 -21.94 -6.05
C PRO A 412 -23.39 -20.93 -6.30
N GLY A 413 -23.18 -19.67 -5.90
CA GLY A 413 -24.17 -18.59 -5.92
C GLY A 413 -24.94 -18.40 -4.61
N ASP A 414 -24.90 -19.36 -3.68
CA ASP A 414 -25.55 -19.21 -2.37
C ASP A 414 -24.79 -18.23 -1.46
N GLU A 415 -25.52 -17.42 -0.71
CA GLU A 415 -24.96 -16.55 0.32
C GLU A 415 -24.84 -17.29 1.67
N LEU A 416 -23.68 -17.16 2.33
CA LEU A 416 -23.47 -17.70 3.67
C LEU A 416 -24.18 -16.84 4.74
N PRO A 417 -24.82 -17.45 5.74
CA PRO A 417 -25.53 -16.71 6.78
C PRO A 417 -24.60 -15.79 7.59
N SER A 418 -24.87 -14.48 7.58
CA SER A 418 -23.97 -13.48 8.16
C SER A 418 -23.75 -13.63 9.67
N LYS A 419 -24.73 -14.16 10.40
CA LYS A 419 -24.57 -14.51 11.82
C LYS A 419 -23.53 -15.61 12.02
N GLN A 420 -23.56 -16.66 11.19
CA GLN A 420 -22.60 -17.76 11.28
C GLN A 420 -21.21 -17.30 10.84
N VAL A 421 -21.12 -16.44 9.82
CA VAL A 421 -19.86 -15.76 9.43
C VAL A 421 -19.32 -14.91 10.58
N PHE A 422 -20.19 -14.19 11.29
CA PHE A 422 -19.83 -13.43 12.48
C PHE A 422 -19.36 -14.35 13.63
N ASP A 423 -20.00 -15.51 13.82
CA ASP A 423 -19.59 -16.53 14.79
C ASP A 423 -18.18 -17.07 14.51
N LEU A 424 -17.81 -17.26 13.22
CA LEU A 424 -16.45 -17.59 12.80
C LEU A 424 -15.44 -16.52 13.26
N HIS A 425 -15.81 -15.26 13.10
CA HIS A 425 -14.98 -14.13 13.49
C HIS A 425 -14.78 -14.01 15.00
N GLN A 426 -15.87 -13.98 15.77
CA GLN A 426 -15.78 -13.75 17.22
C GLN A 426 -15.24 -14.96 17.99
N SER A 427 -15.56 -16.19 17.56
CA SER A 427 -15.27 -17.41 18.34
C SER A 427 -13.92 -18.02 17.99
N TYR A 428 -13.57 -18.03 16.70
CA TYR A 428 -12.35 -18.69 16.19
C TYR A 428 -11.29 -17.69 15.75
N GLY A 429 -11.60 -16.39 15.84
CA GLY A 429 -10.69 -15.33 15.40
C GLY A 429 -10.48 -15.31 13.88
N PHE A 430 -11.40 -15.85 13.08
CA PHE A 430 -11.30 -15.77 11.62
C PHE A 430 -11.53 -14.32 11.18
N PRO A 431 -10.54 -13.64 10.59
CA PRO A 431 -10.80 -12.36 9.92
C PRO A 431 -11.93 -12.53 8.90
N PHE A 432 -12.81 -11.53 8.80
CA PHE A 432 -13.93 -11.57 7.85
C PHE A 432 -13.46 -11.89 6.44
N GLU A 433 -12.32 -11.31 6.05
CA GLU A 433 -11.71 -11.47 4.75
C GLU A 433 -11.26 -12.91 4.45
N MET A 434 -10.84 -13.67 5.48
CA MET A 434 -10.55 -15.09 5.31
C MET A 434 -11.82 -15.89 5.00
N THR A 435 -12.95 -15.53 5.61
CA THR A 435 -14.24 -16.18 5.31
C THR A 435 -14.70 -15.86 3.89
N VAL A 436 -14.50 -14.62 3.42
CA VAL A 436 -14.74 -14.24 2.02
C VAL A 436 -13.89 -15.13 1.10
N GLU A 437 -12.59 -15.25 1.37
CA GLU A 437 -11.68 -16.01 0.51
C GLU A 437 -11.93 -17.52 0.49
N LEU A 438 -12.43 -18.10 1.58
CA LEU A 438 -12.90 -19.48 1.60
C LEU A 438 -14.22 -19.63 0.83
N SER A 439 -15.12 -18.66 0.93
CA SER A 439 -16.40 -18.67 0.23
C SER A 439 -16.21 -18.56 -1.28
N ASP A 440 -15.35 -17.66 -1.74
CA ASP A 440 -15.02 -17.49 -3.15
C ASP A 440 -14.45 -18.78 -3.75
N SER A 441 -13.63 -19.51 -3.00
CA SER A 441 -13.09 -20.81 -3.45
C SER A 441 -14.15 -21.90 -3.62
N MET A 442 -15.32 -21.75 -2.98
CA MET A 442 -16.48 -22.61 -3.12
C MET A 442 -17.54 -22.04 -4.09
N GLY A 443 -17.32 -20.84 -4.62
CA GLY A 443 -18.30 -20.10 -5.42
C GLY A 443 -19.50 -19.59 -4.61
N THR A 444 -19.42 -19.54 -3.28
CA THR A 444 -20.45 -18.94 -2.41
C THR A 444 -20.12 -17.48 -2.11
N THR A 445 -21.09 -16.71 -1.63
CA THR A 445 -20.91 -15.27 -1.34
C THR A 445 -21.09 -14.95 0.13
N VAL A 446 -20.52 -13.83 0.57
CA VAL A 446 -20.67 -13.31 1.93
C VAL A 446 -20.96 -11.82 1.88
N SER A 447 -22.04 -11.38 2.52
CA SER A 447 -22.38 -9.95 2.59
C SER A 447 -21.60 -9.21 3.67
N ARG A 448 -20.70 -8.32 3.25
CA ARG A 448 -19.96 -7.42 4.16
C ARG A 448 -20.89 -6.50 4.92
N SER A 449 -21.92 -5.97 4.28
CA SER A 449 -22.90 -5.09 4.93
C SER A 449 -23.68 -5.81 6.01
N ALA A 450 -24.02 -7.09 5.81
CA ALA A 450 -24.73 -7.89 6.80
C ALA A 450 -23.81 -8.34 7.95
N PHE A 451 -22.56 -8.69 7.65
CA PHE A 451 -21.54 -8.93 8.68
C PHE A 451 -21.32 -7.69 9.57
N GLN A 452 -21.23 -6.50 8.97
CA GLN A 452 -21.06 -5.25 9.69
C GLN A 452 -22.25 -4.97 10.65
N LYS A 453 -23.48 -5.29 10.23
CA LYS A 453 -24.66 -5.21 11.11
C LYS A 453 -24.55 -6.15 12.31
N GLU A 454 -24.01 -7.36 12.15
CA GLU A 454 -23.79 -8.28 13.28
C GLU A 454 -22.68 -7.78 14.21
N MET A 455 -21.60 -7.21 13.67
CA MET A 455 -20.56 -6.52 14.43
C MET A 455 -21.12 -5.36 15.26
N GLU A 456 -21.97 -4.51 14.66
CA GLU A 456 -22.61 -3.38 15.33
C GLU A 456 -23.53 -3.84 16.46
N LYS A 457 -24.38 -4.86 16.21
CA LYS A 457 -25.21 -5.47 17.26
C LYS A 457 -24.37 -5.98 18.43
N HIS A 458 -23.28 -6.67 18.15
CA HIS A 458 -22.38 -7.18 19.20
C HIS A 458 -21.68 -6.05 19.97
N GLN A 459 -21.26 -4.98 19.28
CA GLN A 459 -20.72 -3.78 19.92
C GLN A 459 -21.76 -3.08 20.80
N GLU A 460 -23.02 -2.99 20.36
CA GLU A 460 -24.12 -2.42 21.15
C GLU A 460 -24.40 -3.25 22.40
N ILE A 461 -24.43 -4.59 22.29
CA ILE A 461 -24.58 -5.48 23.45
C ILE A 461 -23.41 -5.30 24.43
N SER A 462 -22.18 -5.23 23.91
CA SER A 462 -20.98 -4.99 24.73
C SER A 462 -21.03 -3.61 25.41
N ARG A 463 -21.51 -2.58 24.70
CA ARG A 463 -21.74 -1.24 25.26
C ARG A 463 -22.85 -1.22 26.31
N GLN A 464 -23.94 -1.96 26.11
CA GLN A 464 -25.04 -2.11 27.08
C GLN A 464 -24.59 -2.83 28.36
N GLY A 465 -23.72 -3.84 28.24
CA GLY A 465 -23.05 -4.47 29.37
C GLY A 465 -22.10 -3.52 30.12
N LEU A 466 -21.49 -2.56 29.42
CA LEU A 466 -20.70 -1.47 30.01
C LEU A 466 -21.59 -0.39 30.65
N THR A 467 -22.75 -0.04 30.09
CA THR A 467 -23.69 0.92 30.72
C THR A 467 -24.42 0.35 31.93
N GLN A 468 -24.57 -0.97 32.05
CA GLN A 468 -24.97 -1.58 33.33
C GLN A 468 -23.85 -1.53 34.38
N LYS A 469 -22.57 -1.45 33.96
CA LYS A 469 -21.40 -1.25 34.85
C LYS A 469 -21.05 0.21 35.14
N PHE A 470 -21.55 1.16 34.34
CA PHE A 470 -21.22 2.58 34.44
C PHE A 470 -22.47 3.47 34.32
N LYS A 471 -23.34 3.44 35.34
CA LYS A 471 -24.19 4.60 35.62
C LYS A 471 -23.42 5.56 36.54
N GLY A 472 -22.72 6.53 35.94
CA GLY A 472 -22.36 7.78 36.62
C GLY A 472 -20.97 7.91 37.25
N GLY A 473 -19.94 7.20 36.77
CA GLY A 473 -18.55 7.43 37.21
C GLY A 473 -18.25 7.10 38.68
N LEU A 474 -19.20 6.47 39.37
CA LEU A 474 -19.08 5.92 40.70
C LEU A 474 -18.84 4.41 40.58
N ALA A 475 -17.90 3.85 41.35
CA ALA A 475 -17.74 2.39 41.45
C ALA A 475 -18.92 1.73 42.19
N ASP A 476 -19.59 2.47 43.09
CA ASP A 476 -20.79 2.09 43.84
C ASP A 476 -21.53 3.34 44.38
N SER A 477 -22.68 3.16 45.04
CA SER A 477 -23.46 4.25 45.67
C SER A 477 -23.30 4.32 47.20
N SER A 478 -22.15 3.90 47.75
CA SER A 478 -21.90 3.98 49.19
C SER A 478 -21.74 5.43 49.68
N GLU A 479 -21.91 5.64 50.98
CA GLU A 479 -21.73 6.94 51.61
C GLU A 479 -20.27 7.44 51.44
N GLU A 480 -19.28 6.56 51.63
CA GLU A 480 -17.86 6.84 51.37
C GLU A 480 -17.60 7.31 49.93
N THR A 481 -18.09 6.60 48.91
CA THR A 481 -17.88 6.98 47.50
C THR A 481 -18.53 8.34 47.19
N THR A 482 -19.68 8.64 47.80
CA THR A 482 -20.35 9.95 47.66
C THR A 482 -19.52 11.07 48.26
N ARG A 483 -18.92 10.86 49.45
CA ARG A 483 -18.03 11.84 50.10
C ARG A 483 -16.77 12.09 49.28
N LEU A 484 -16.18 11.05 48.70
CA LEU A 484 -15.00 11.16 47.83
C LEU A 484 -15.33 11.84 46.49
N HIS A 485 -16.55 11.67 45.98
CA HIS A 485 -17.05 12.42 44.82
C HIS A 485 -17.21 13.91 45.11
N THR A 486 -17.72 14.28 46.29
CA THR A 486 -17.73 15.69 46.72
C THR A 486 -16.30 16.23 46.86
N ALA A 487 -15.38 15.45 47.45
CA ALA A 487 -13.98 15.83 47.59
C ALA A 487 -13.30 16.05 46.23
N HIS A 488 -13.61 15.24 45.21
CA HIS A 488 -13.13 15.42 43.83
C HIS A 488 -13.47 16.81 43.27
N HIS A 489 -14.73 17.25 43.41
CA HIS A 489 -15.14 18.57 42.92
C HIS A 489 -14.47 19.72 43.67
N LEU A 490 -14.30 19.59 44.99
CA LEU A 490 -13.59 20.58 45.80
C LEU A 490 -12.10 20.67 45.40
N LEU A 491 -11.46 19.53 45.15
CA LEU A 491 -10.06 19.44 44.74
C LEU A 491 -9.85 20.07 43.35
N LEU A 492 -10.71 19.76 42.37
CA LEU A 492 -10.65 20.38 41.05
C LEU A 492 -10.83 21.90 41.14
N LYS A 493 -11.76 22.37 41.98
CA LYS A 493 -11.97 23.81 42.17
C LYS A 493 -10.76 24.48 42.83
N ALA A 494 -10.13 23.83 43.81
CA ALA A 494 -8.91 24.32 44.43
C ALA A 494 -7.75 24.40 43.42
N LEU A 495 -7.58 23.37 42.58
CA LEU A 495 -6.58 23.37 41.50
C LEU A 495 -6.81 24.54 40.53
N GLN A 496 -8.06 24.82 40.15
CA GLN A 496 -8.37 25.96 39.29
C GLN A 496 -8.13 27.32 39.95
N ILE A 497 -8.27 27.41 41.28
CA ILE A 497 -7.95 28.64 42.02
C ILE A 497 -6.43 28.88 42.05
N VAL A 498 -5.64 27.82 42.28
CA VAL A 498 -4.18 27.94 42.46
C VAL A 498 -3.45 28.02 41.12
N LEU A 499 -3.81 27.17 40.15
CA LEU A 499 -3.10 27.03 38.88
C LEU A 499 -3.78 27.81 37.75
N GLY A 500 -5.08 28.11 37.88
CA GLY A 500 -5.86 28.89 36.93
C GLY A 500 -7.00 28.12 36.27
N ALA A 501 -7.94 28.87 35.69
CA ALA A 501 -9.19 28.32 35.14
C ALA A 501 -9.02 27.42 33.90
N HIS A 502 -7.82 27.35 33.33
CA HIS A 502 -7.51 26.47 32.20
C HIS A 502 -7.39 24.99 32.61
N VAL A 503 -7.20 24.70 33.90
CA VAL A 503 -7.15 23.34 34.42
C VAL A 503 -8.50 22.65 34.23
N LYS A 504 -8.52 21.58 33.43
CA LYS A 504 -9.72 20.76 33.19
C LYS A 504 -9.49 19.32 33.60
N GLN A 505 -10.52 18.70 34.18
CA GLN A 505 -10.53 17.27 34.43
C GLN A 505 -10.48 16.51 33.09
N ARG A 506 -9.61 15.50 33.02
CA ARG A 506 -9.47 14.57 31.89
C ARG A 506 -9.92 13.15 32.24
N GLY A 507 -9.90 12.81 33.53
CA GLY A 507 -10.39 11.54 34.04
C GLY A 507 -10.50 11.55 35.56
N SER A 508 -11.25 10.60 36.12
CA SER A 508 -11.26 10.33 37.55
C SER A 508 -11.51 8.84 37.81
N ASN A 509 -11.07 8.36 38.96
CA ASN A 509 -11.40 7.05 39.48
C ASN A 509 -11.75 7.19 40.97
N ILE A 510 -13.00 6.91 41.33
CA ILE A 510 -13.54 7.12 42.67
C ILE A 510 -14.14 5.79 43.14
N THR A 511 -13.57 5.24 44.22
CA THR A 511 -14.06 4.05 44.93
C THR A 511 -14.24 4.40 46.40
N ALA A 512 -14.83 3.52 47.21
CA ALA A 512 -14.97 3.72 48.65
C ALA A 512 -13.61 3.91 49.39
N GLU A 513 -12.51 3.50 48.77
CA GLU A 513 -11.16 3.47 49.37
C GLU A 513 -10.22 4.53 48.80
N ARG A 514 -10.50 5.06 47.60
CA ARG A 514 -9.57 5.98 46.92
C ARG A 514 -10.26 6.95 45.97
N LEU A 515 -9.64 8.13 45.86
CA LEU A 515 -9.93 9.16 44.87
C LEU A 515 -8.67 9.41 44.03
N ARG A 516 -8.76 9.25 42.71
CA ARG A 516 -7.74 9.66 41.73
C ARG A 516 -8.34 10.70 40.79
N ILE A 517 -7.61 11.81 40.60
CA ILE A 517 -7.94 12.86 39.63
C ILE A 517 -6.85 12.95 38.56
N ASP A 518 -7.25 12.97 37.30
CA ASP A 518 -6.37 13.22 36.16
C ASP A 518 -6.77 14.58 35.55
N PHE A 519 -5.86 15.56 35.49
CA PHE A 519 -6.14 16.92 34.99
C PHE A 519 -5.05 17.43 34.03
N SER A 520 -5.42 18.38 33.14
CA SER A 520 -4.53 19.07 32.19
C SER A 520 -4.67 20.58 32.30
#